data_AF-A0AAE3YSE9-F1
#
_entry.id   AF-A0AAE3YSE9-F1
#
_cell.length_a   1.000
_cell.length_b   1.000
_cell.length_c   1.000
_cell.angle_alpha   90.00
_cell.angle_beta   90.00
_cell.angle_gamma   90.00
#
_symmetry.space_group_name_H-M   'P 1'
#
loop_
_entity.id
_entity.type
_entity.pdbx_description
1 polymer ?
#
loop_
_entity_poly.entity_id
_entity_poly.type
_entity_poly.pdbx_seq_one_letter_code
_entity_poly.pdbx_strand_id
1 'polypeptide(L)'
;MDYDKLYAARLLAARERPYLATALFALRVVESRSVPTMGVDRYWRCYVSPAFVARRSLVDLAGVWVHEVSHLLRDHPGRGDDYARRHGVDGPGERLRMNIAADAEINDDVYDERLPAPADAVLPSSLGLEPGQVMEWYLGRFTLGPRTQAHAWLDCGGGADGRDRAWELGAAGAHGLTAAEREAIRFRVARGLVGTPGEAPDGWRRWAERVVHPPQPWRDLLGAAVRSAATTAGVGEDYTYQRPARRAAGVPGVVLPALRRRPPTVCVVVDTSGSVADHELGSALLEVAAIGRALGGRRDLVTVMSCDAAVSAVGRLCREEDIPLVGGGGTDLREGFAAALKRRPDVIVTLTDGQTPWPSTRPAARTVIGLFSRPARRWVETPPWARVVRIG
;
A
#
# COMPACT_ATOMS: atom_id res chain seq x y z
N MET A 1 3.56 11.48 36.72
CA MET A 1 2.55 11.66 35.67
C MET A 1 1.15 11.32 36.19
N ASP A 2 0.10 12.00 35.76
CA ASP A 2 -1.30 11.56 35.95
C ASP A 2 -1.65 10.53 34.86
N TYR A 3 -1.41 9.25 35.16
CA TYR A 3 -1.61 8.15 34.21
C TYR A 3 -3.07 7.85 33.96
N ASP A 4 -3.94 8.02 34.96
CA ASP A 4 -5.37 7.76 34.84
C ASP A 4 -5.99 8.70 33.81
N LYS A 5 -5.69 10.01 33.90
CA LYS A 5 -6.13 10.98 32.91
C LYS A 5 -5.57 10.70 31.52
N LEU A 6 -4.28 10.35 31.42
CA LEU A 6 -3.63 10.05 30.15
C LEU A 6 -4.25 8.84 29.44
N TYR A 7 -4.52 7.76 30.19
CA TYR A 7 -5.12 6.54 29.65
C TYR A 7 -6.62 6.68 29.40
N ALA A 8 -7.34 7.45 30.23
CA ALA A 8 -8.72 7.83 29.95
C ALA A 8 -8.83 8.63 28.63
N ALA A 9 -7.90 9.56 28.39
CA ALA A 9 -7.82 10.30 27.12
C ALA A 9 -7.51 9.37 25.93
N ARG A 10 -6.61 8.39 26.09
CA ARG A 10 -6.34 7.37 25.05
C ARG A 10 -7.58 6.53 24.74
N LEU A 11 -8.33 6.14 25.76
CA LEU A 11 -9.58 5.39 25.58
C LEU A 11 -10.64 6.26 24.89
N LEU A 12 -10.75 7.54 25.26
CA LEU A 12 -11.62 8.49 24.56
C LEU A 12 -11.22 8.60 23.08
N ALA A 13 -9.93 8.77 22.77
CA ALA A 13 -9.44 8.80 21.40
C ALA A 13 -9.84 7.55 20.61
N ALA A 14 -9.69 6.36 21.20
CA ALA A 14 -10.11 5.11 20.58
C ALA A 14 -11.63 4.99 20.42
N ARG A 15 -12.42 5.58 21.33
CA ARG A 15 -13.88 5.62 21.20
C ARG A 15 -14.33 6.56 20.08
N GLU A 16 -13.74 7.75 19.98
CA GLU A 16 -14.10 8.75 18.98
C GLU A 16 -13.52 8.44 17.60
N ARG A 17 -12.42 7.68 17.54
CA ARG A 17 -11.76 7.20 16.31
C ARG A 17 -11.49 5.68 16.39
N PRO A 18 -12.52 4.83 16.35
CA PRO A 18 -12.38 3.37 16.52
C PRO A 18 -11.40 2.73 15.55
N TYR A 19 -11.34 3.23 14.33
CA TYR A 19 -10.45 2.75 13.28
C TYR A 19 -8.95 2.94 13.63
N LEU A 20 -8.60 3.83 14.56
CA LEU A 20 -7.22 4.03 15.02
C LEU A 20 -6.87 3.23 16.28
N ALA A 21 -7.82 2.52 16.89
CA ALA A 21 -7.63 1.87 18.19
C ALA A 21 -6.40 0.94 18.21
N THR A 22 -6.22 0.13 17.16
CA THR A 22 -5.05 -0.77 17.05
C THR A 22 -3.74 -0.01 17.18
N ALA A 23 -3.59 1.13 16.51
CA ALA A 23 -2.36 1.91 16.55
C ALA A 23 -2.22 2.68 17.86
N LEU A 24 -3.31 3.26 18.38
CA LEU A 24 -3.33 3.96 19.66
C LEU A 24 -2.83 3.07 20.80
N PHE A 25 -3.27 1.81 20.86
CA PHE A 25 -2.84 0.86 21.88
C PHE A 25 -1.48 0.22 21.61
N ALA A 26 -0.95 0.32 20.39
CA ALA A 26 0.42 -0.11 20.07
C ALA A 26 1.49 0.88 20.54
N LEU A 27 1.15 2.18 20.70
CA LEU A 27 2.11 3.18 21.14
C LEU A 27 2.56 2.93 22.58
N ARG A 28 3.89 2.93 22.80
CA ARG A 28 4.49 2.82 24.13
C ARG A 28 4.65 4.19 24.78
N VAL A 29 4.03 4.40 25.94
CA VAL A 29 4.20 5.63 26.73
C VAL A 29 5.58 5.66 27.38
N VAL A 30 6.29 6.78 27.23
CA VAL A 30 7.53 7.11 27.94
C VAL A 30 7.32 8.46 28.64
N GLU A 31 7.32 8.48 29.97
CA GLU A 31 7.32 9.75 30.70
C GLU A 31 8.65 10.47 30.46
N SER A 32 8.59 11.74 30.04
CA SER A 32 9.78 12.58 29.85
C SER A 32 9.48 14.00 30.31
N ARG A 33 10.37 14.58 31.13
CA ARG A 33 10.27 15.99 31.53
C ARG A 33 10.94 16.94 30.54
N SER A 34 11.67 16.39 29.57
CA SER A 34 12.43 17.14 28.57
C SER A 34 11.63 17.38 27.29
N VAL A 35 10.62 16.53 27.01
CA VAL A 35 9.66 16.80 25.93
C VAL A 35 8.73 17.95 26.37
N PRO A 36 8.48 18.97 25.52
CA PRO A 36 7.65 20.11 25.92
C PRO A 36 6.16 19.76 26.03
N THR A 37 5.69 18.85 25.19
CA THR A 37 4.28 18.47 25.01
C THR A 37 4.12 16.94 25.06
N MET A 38 3.50 16.35 24.04
CA MET A 38 3.64 14.95 23.67
C MET A 38 4.34 14.90 22.31
N GLY A 39 5.07 13.83 22.04
CA GLY A 39 5.75 13.63 20.77
C GLY A 39 6.06 12.15 20.54
N VAL A 40 6.27 11.77 19.29
CA VAL A 40 6.57 10.38 18.92
C VAL A 40 7.94 10.25 18.26
N ASP A 41 8.56 9.09 18.42
CA ASP A 41 9.76 8.73 17.67
C ASP A 41 9.49 7.70 16.57
N ARG A 42 10.50 7.44 15.73
CA ARG A 42 10.46 6.45 14.64
C ARG A 42 10.20 5.00 15.11
N TYR A 43 10.27 4.74 16.41
CA TYR A 43 10.12 3.43 17.04
C TYR A 43 8.76 3.27 17.74
N TRP A 44 7.81 4.17 17.48
CA TRP A 44 6.43 4.11 18.02
C TRP A 44 6.36 4.27 19.55
N ARG A 45 7.32 4.99 20.12
CA ARG A 45 7.24 5.45 21.51
C ARG A 45 6.64 6.86 21.52
N CYS A 46 5.69 7.08 22.41
CA CYS A 46 5.08 8.38 22.67
C CYS A 46 5.65 8.93 23.98
N TYR A 47 6.41 10.00 23.87
CA TYR A 47 7.02 10.72 24.98
C TYR A 47 6.04 11.74 25.50
N VAL A 48 5.83 11.75 26.82
CA VAL A 48 4.75 12.53 27.42
C VAL A 48 5.29 13.39 28.54
N SER A 49 5.01 14.70 28.47
CA SER A 49 5.31 15.68 29.51
C SER A 49 4.27 15.66 30.63
N PRO A 50 4.65 15.41 31.90
CA PRO A 50 3.71 15.48 33.03
C PRO A 50 3.04 16.85 33.18
N ALA A 51 3.79 17.92 32.93
CA ALA A 51 3.28 19.28 33.03
C ALA A 51 2.29 19.61 31.90
N PHE A 52 2.44 19.00 30.73
CA PHE A 52 1.48 19.13 29.63
C PHE A 52 0.17 18.41 29.94
N VAL A 53 0.24 17.15 30.41
CA VAL A 53 -0.93 16.36 30.81
C VAL A 53 -1.74 17.04 31.91
N ALA A 54 -1.07 17.64 32.90
CA ALA A 54 -1.73 18.37 33.98
C ALA A 54 -2.56 19.57 33.45
N ARG A 55 -2.05 20.29 32.45
CA ARG A 55 -2.63 21.56 31.94
C ARG A 55 -3.72 21.38 30.88
N ARG A 56 -3.76 20.26 30.18
CA ARG A 56 -4.71 20.01 29.07
C ARG A 56 -6.00 19.35 29.54
N SER A 57 -7.10 19.58 28.84
CA SER A 57 -8.36 18.87 29.12
C SER A 57 -8.24 17.39 28.71
N LEU A 58 -9.16 16.54 29.17
CA LEU A 58 -9.19 15.13 28.75
C LEU A 58 -9.46 15.02 27.24
N VAL A 59 -10.31 15.90 26.70
CA VAL A 59 -10.66 15.95 25.27
C VAL A 59 -9.47 16.44 24.44
N ASP A 60 -8.74 17.46 24.91
CA ASP A 60 -7.53 17.95 24.23
C ASP A 60 -6.49 16.83 24.12
N LEU A 61 -6.27 16.09 25.22
CA LEU A 61 -5.32 14.96 25.24
C LEU A 61 -5.76 13.83 24.31
N ALA A 62 -7.07 13.59 24.16
CA ALA A 62 -7.57 12.63 23.18
C ALA A 62 -7.27 13.07 21.74
N GLY A 63 -7.44 14.36 21.43
CA GLY A 63 -7.02 14.95 20.16
C GLY A 63 -5.52 14.78 19.91
N VAL A 64 -4.67 15.05 20.91
CA VAL A 64 -3.22 14.86 20.82
C VAL A 64 -2.86 13.39 20.58
N TRP A 65 -3.52 12.43 21.24
CA TRP A 65 -3.31 11.01 20.96
C TRP A 65 -3.55 10.64 19.49
N VAL A 66 -4.66 11.14 18.92
CA VAL A 66 -5.00 10.93 17.52
C VAL A 66 -3.97 11.62 16.61
N HIS A 67 -3.54 12.83 16.95
CA HIS A 67 -2.52 13.58 16.22
C HIS A 67 -1.18 12.81 16.16
N GLU A 68 -0.64 12.44 17.32
CA GLU A 68 0.66 11.76 17.43
C GLU A 68 0.69 10.42 16.67
N VAL A 69 -0.35 9.59 16.81
CA VAL A 69 -0.40 8.31 16.10
C VAL A 69 -0.52 8.48 14.58
N SER A 70 -1.08 9.61 14.14
CA SER A 70 -1.27 9.89 12.71
C SER A 70 0.04 10.13 11.99
N HIS A 71 1.03 10.77 12.63
CA HIS A 71 2.38 10.92 12.04
C HIS A 71 2.98 9.56 11.68
N LEU A 72 2.81 8.58 12.57
CA LEU A 72 3.39 7.25 12.43
C LEU A 72 2.64 6.38 11.40
N LEU A 73 1.31 6.46 11.39
CA LEU A 73 0.50 5.75 10.39
C LEU A 73 0.76 6.29 8.97
N ARG A 74 0.87 7.61 8.84
CA ARG A 74 1.13 8.29 7.56
C ARG A 74 2.59 8.29 7.13
N ASP A 75 3.49 7.75 7.96
CA ASP A 75 4.93 7.71 7.71
C ASP A 75 5.49 9.08 7.29
N HIS A 76 5.09 10.12 8.03
CA HIS A 76 5.66 11.45 7.87
C HIS A 76 7.20 11.50 7.94
N PRO A 77 7.90 10.75 8.82
CA PRO A 77 9.35 10.81 8.85
C PRO A 77 9.97 10.19 7.59
N GLY A 78 9.47 9.06 7.10
CA GLY A 78 9.94 8.45 5.85
C GLY A 78 9.65 9.30 4.62
N ARG A 79 8.44 9.86 4.54
CA ARG A 79 8.02 10.81 3.49
C ARG A 79 8.84 12.09 3.50
N GLY A 80 9.12 12.63 4.69
CA GLY A 80 9.95 13.81 4.88
C GLY A 80 11.39 13.56 4.44
N ASP A 81 11.97 12.40 4.78
CA ASP A 81 13.31 12.00 4.35
C ASP A 81 13.41 11.83 2.82
N ASP A 82 12.40 11.27 2.18
CA ASP A 82 12.34 11.15 0.72
C ASP A 82 12.21 12.53 0.04
N TYR A 83 11.37 13.41 0.56
CA TYR A 83 11.27 14.80 0.10
C TYR A 83 12.60 15.54 0.23
N ALA A 84 13.23 15.48 1.42
CA ALA A 84 14.54 16.07 1.70
C ALA A 84 15.59 15.66 0.66
N ARG A 85 15.65 14.36 0.38
CA ARG A 85 16.59 13.77 -0.58
C ARG A 85 16.33 14.24 -2.01
N ARG A 86 15.08 14.27 -2.45
CA ARG A 86 14.71 14.68 -3.82
C ARG A 86 14.94 16.16 -4.09
N HIS A 87 14.76 17.00 -3.08
CA HIS A 87 14.87 18.45 -3.21
C HIS A 87 16.23 19.00 -2.76
N GLY A 88 17.12 18.14 -2.25
CA GLY A 88 18.44 18.57 -1.75
C GLY A 88 18.33 19.50 -0.55
N VAL A 89 17.29 19.32 0.27
CA VAL A 89 17.01 20.17 1.43
C VAL A 89 17.16 19.36 2.71
N ASP A 90 18.02 19.80 3.62
CA ASP A 90 18.11 19.28 4.98
C ASP A 90 18.57 20.39 5.91
N GLY A 91 17.97 20.49 7.10
CA GLY A 91 18.21 21.60 8.01
C GLY A 91 17.16 21.71 9.10
N PRO A 92 17.45 22.34 10.25
CA PRO A 92 16.47 22.53 11.31
C PRO A 92 15.21 23.25 10.85
N GLY A 93 15.36 24.30 10.03
CA GLY A 93 14.22 25.00 9.45
C GLY A 93 13.38 24.11 8.52
N GLU A 94 14.02 23.31 7.67
CA GLU A 94 13.30 22.42 6.75
C GLU A 94 12.56 21.29 7.48
N ARG A 95 13.12 20.79 8.58
CA ARG A 95 12.49 19.76 9.40
C ARG A 95 11.31 20.31 10.21
N LEU A 96 11.44 21.52 10.73
CA LEU A 96 10.31 22.27 11.28
C LEU A 96 9.22 22.50 10.22
N ARG A 97 9.61 22.86 8.99
CA ARG A 97 8.67 23.06 7.87
C ARG A 97 7.94 21.77 7.52
N MET A 98 8.62 20.62 7.56
CA MET A 98 8.02 19.29 7.40
C MET A 98 7.06 18.96 8.54
N ASN A 99 7.42 19.26 9.78
CA ASN A 99 6.53 19.09 10.93
C ASN A 99 5.24 19.93 10.76
N ILE A 100 5.36 21.22 10.44
CA ILE A 100 4.21 22.11 10.18
C ILE A 100 3.31 21.57 9.04
N ALA A 101 3.92 21.11 7.94
CA ALA A 101 3.18 20.56 6.81
C ALA A 101 2.48 19.23 7.16
N ALA A 102 3.12 18.39 7.96
CA ALA A 102 2.57 17.15 8.48
C ALA A 102 1.39 17.40 9.43
N ASP A 103 1.52 18.38 10.31
CA ASP A 103 0.46 18.81 11.22
C ASP A 103 -0.75 19.35 10.44
N ALA A 104 -0.52 20.14 9.39
CA ALA A 104 -1.60 20.62 8.51
C ALA A 104 -2.33 19.46 7.80
N GLU A 105 -1.62 18.41 7.36
CA GLU A 105 -2.23 17.20 6.79
C GLU A 105 -3.05 16.42 7.83
N ILE A 106 -2.58 16.36 9.08
CA ILE A 106 -3.24 15.60 10.16
C ILE A 106 -4.47 16.35 10.67
N ASN A 107 -4.28 17.62 11.08
CA ASN A 107 -5.28 18.38 11.82
C ASN A 107 -6.52 18.70 10.99
N ASP A 108 -6.43 18.60 9.66
CA ASP A 108 -7.58 18.66 8.77
C ASP A 108 -8.54 17.45 8.90
N ASP A 109 -8.01 16.27 9.26
CA ASP A 109 -8.79 15.04 9.42
C ASP A 109 -9.08 14.68 10.89
N VAL A 110 -8.31 15.22 11.84
CA VAL A 110 -8.37 14.82 13.25
C VAL A 110 -9.55 15.44 13.99
N TYR A 111 -9.83 16.72 13.75
CA TYR A 111 -10.73 17.49 14.60
C TYR A 111 -12.15 17.56 14.04
N ASP A 112 -13.15 17.37 14.90
CA ASP A 112 -14.59 17.49 14.61
C ASP A 112 -15.33 17.95 15.89
N GLU A 113 -16.66 17.90 15.90
CA GLU A 113 -17.45 18.26 17.09
C GLU A 113 -17.15 17.38 18.32
N ARG A 114 -16.61 16.16 18.12
CA ARG A 114 -16.31 15.19 19.19
C ARG A 114 -14.90 15.37 19.74
N LEU A 115 -13.97 15.76 18.87
CA LEU A 115 -12.60 16.15 19.22
C LEU A 115 -12.33 17.55 18.65
N PRO A 116 -12.70 18.64 19.35
CA PRO A 116 -12.50 19.99 18.85
C PRO A 116 -11.02 20.34 18.72
N ALA A 117 -10.69 21.14 17.71
CA ALA A 117 -9.34 21.63 17.49
C ALA A 117 -8.91 22.56 18.64
N PRO A 118 -7.75 22.34 19.26
CA PRO A 118 -7.20 23.29 20.20
C PRO A 118 -6.79 24.57 19.46
N ALA A 119 -6.84 25.72 20.16
CA ALA A 119 -6.60 27.03 19.55
C ALA A 119 -5.21 27.18 18.92
N ASP A 120 -4.25 26.39 19.37
CA ASP A 120 -2.86 26.34 18.91
C ASP A 120 -2.59 25.28 17.84
N ALA A 121 -3.61 24.56 17.34
CA ALA A 121 -3.47 23.60 16.26
C ALA A 121 -3.08 24.28 14.94
N VAL A 122 -2.13 23.68 14.22
CA VAL A 122 -1.82 24.07 12.84
C VAL A 122 -2.93 23.57 11.93
N LEU A 123 -3.67 24.47 11.30
CA LEU A 123 -4.68 24.13 10.30
C LEU A 123 -4.22 24.61 8.93
N PRO A 124 -4.65 23.99 7.82
CA PRO A 124 -4.35 24.51 6.47
C PRO A 124 -4.71 25.99 6.32
N SER A 125 -5.81 26.42 6.94
CA SER A 125 -6.25 27.81 6.98
C SER A 125 -5.30 28.75 7.74
N SER A 126 -4.59 28.28 8.77
CA SER A 126 -3.58 29.10 9.47
C SER A 126 -2.37 29.41 8.59
N LEU A 127 -2.12 28.58 7.57
CA LEU A 127 -1.11 28.80 6.53
C LEU A 127 -1.65 29.60 5.33
N GLY A 128 -2.96 29.85 5.27
CA GLY A 128 -3.65 30.44 4.12
C GLY A 128 -3.75 29.49 2.93
N LEU A 129 -3.82 28.19 3.20
CA LEU A 129 -3.88 27.12 2.20
C LEU A 129 -5.20 26.35 2.30
N GLU A 130 -5.55 25.65 1.21
CA GLU A 130 -6.76 24.83 1.15
C GLU A 130 -6.59 23.54 1.96
N PRO A 131 -7.68 23.03 2.59
CA PRO A 131 -7.68 21.74 3.27
C PRO A 131 -7.63 20.56 2.29
N GLY A 132 -7.46 19.36 2.81
CA GLY A 132 -7.59 18.07 2.11
C GLY A 132 -6.32 17.59 1.43
N GLN A 133 -5.23 18.33 1.56
CA GLN A 133 -3.96 18.05 0.87
C GLN A 133 -2.98 17.26 1.73
N VAL A 134 -1.98 16.67 1.07
CA VAL A 134 -0.89 15.91 1.72
C VAL A 134 0.30 16.80 2.06
N MET A 135 1.14 16.39 3.01
CA MET A 135 2.35 17.07 3.46
C MET A 135 3.22 17.57 2.31
N GLU A 136 3.51 16.75 1.30
CA GLU A 136 4.36 17.16 0.16
C GLU A 136 3.74 18.28 -0.66
N TRP A 137 2.40 18.31 -0.75
CA TRP A 137 1.69 19.40 -1.42
C TRP A 137 1.85 20.69 -0.62
N TYR A 138 1.66 20.65 0.70
CA TYR A 138 1.85 21.83 1.56
C TYR A 138 3.31 22.31 1.52
N LEU A 139 4.28 21.40 1.55
CA LEU A 139 5.70 21.73 1.41
C LEU A 139 5.99 22.45 0.08
N GLY A 140 5.22 22.24 -0.97
CA GLY A 140 5.35 22.99 -2.23
C GLY A 140 4.78 24.42 -2.19
N ARG A 141 4.09 24.83 -1.11
CA ARG A 141 3.23 26.03 -1.09
C ARG A 141 3.54 27.04 0.01
N PHE A 142 4.44 26.73 0.94
CA PHE A 142 4.92 27.70 1.91
C PHE A 142 6.39 27.52 2.27
N THR A 143 6.99 28.61 2.70
CA THR A 143 8.31 28.67 3.33
C THR A 143 8.16 29.20 4.76
N LEU A 144 9.18 29.00 5.59
CA LEU A 144 9.19 29.61 6.91
C LEU A 144 9.26 31.14 6.80
N GLY A 145 8.44 31.84 7.58
CA GLY A 145 8.34 33.29 7.56
C GLY A 145 7.33 33.81 8.58
N PRO A 146 6.84 35.05 8.42
CA PRO A 146 5.94 35.69 9.39
C PRO A 146 4.68 34.88 9.72
N ARG A 147 4.11 34.17 8.73
CA ARG A 147 2.91 33.34 8.93
C ARG A 147 3.18 32.05 9.72
N THR A 148 4.42 31.57 9.75
CA THR A 148 4.79 30.35 10.48
C THR A 148 5.52 30.65 11.79
N GLN A 149 5.74 31.93 12.12
CA GLN A 149 6.49 32.32 13.31
C GLN A 149 5.80 31.85 14.60
N ALA A 150 4.46 31.87 14.62
CA ALA A 150 3.66 31.35 15.74
C ALA A 150 3.78 29.83 15.92
N HIS A 151 4.39 29.12 14.97
CA HIS A 151 4.56 27.66 14.96
C HIS A 151 6.01 27.23 15.19
N ALA A 152 6.93 28.17 15.45
CA ALA A 152 8.35 27.89 15.63
C ALA A 152 8.68 27.04 16.88
N TRP A 153 7.72 26.89 17.79
CA TRP A 153 7.84 26.09 19.00
C TRP A 153 7.44 24.62 18.81
N LEU A 154 6.85 24.26 17.65
CA LEU A 154 6.34 22.92 17.40
C LEU A 154 7.46 21.88 17.40
N ASP A 155 7.22 20.79 18.13
CA ASP A 155 8.10 19.63 18.16
C ASP A 155 7.29 18.37 18.49
N CYS A 156 6.83 17.65 17.47
CA CYS A 156 6.14 16.36 17.61
C CYS A 156 7.11 15.16 17.60
N GLY A 157 8.42 15.42 17.68
CA GLY A 157 9.46 14.39 17.71
C GLY A 157 9.93 13.86 16.35
N GLY A 158 10.93 12.98 16.38
CA GLY A 158 11.55 12.37 15.21
C GLY A 158 10.63 11.42 14.45
N GLY A 159 9.54 10.98 15.08
CA GLY A 159 8.44 10.25 14.44
C GLY A 159 7.53 11.14 13.60
N ALA A 160 7.70 12.47 13.65
CA ALA A 160 6.98 13.42 12.81
C ALA A 160 7.85 14.01 11.69
N ASP A 161 9.06 14.46 12.00
CA ASP A 161 9.94 15.17 11.04
C ASP A 161 11.20 14.40 10.63
N GLY A 162 11.44 13.24 11.25
CA GLY A 162 12.59 12.41 11.00
C GLY A 162 13.87 12.79 11.75
N ARG A 163 13.87 13.79 12.64
CA ARG A 163 15.07 14.15 13.41
C ARG A 163 15.04 13.64 14.84
N ASP A 164 16.09 12.92 15.20
CA ASP A 164 16.24 12.43 16.56
C ASP A 164 16.38 13.59 17.55
N ARG A 165 15.69 13.48 18.70
CA ARG A 165 15.77 14.45 19.78
C ARG A 165 16.56 13.90 20.95
N ALA A 166 17.19 14.78 21.72
CA ALA A 166 17.95 14.39 22.91
C ALA A 166 17.07 13.71 23.99
N TRP A 167 15.76 13.95 23.96
CA TRP A 167 14.80 13.33 24.87
C TRP A 167 14.28 11.98 24.38
N GLU A 168 14.68 11.53 23.18
CA GLU A 168 14.32 10.23 22.63
C GLU A 168 15.35 9.17 23.03
N LEU A 169 14.87 7.95 23.30
CA LEU A 169 15.72 6.82 23.68
C LEU A 169 16.49 6.22 22.49
N GLY A 170 16.18 6.62 21.25
CA GLY A 170 16.84 6.13 20.04
C GLY A 170 16.68 4.63 19.76
N ALA A 171 17.41 4.12 18.77
CA ALA A 171 17.29 2.73 18.29
C ALA A 171 17.55 1.66 19.35
N ALA A 172 18.52 1.91 20.23
CA ALA A 172 18.92 1.00 21.30
C ALA A 172 18.02 1.10 22.55
N GLY A 173 17.10 2.06 22.57
CA GLY A 173 16.19 2.26 23.69
C GLY A 173 15.17 1.13 23.81
N ALA A 174 14.76 0.84 25.04
CA ALA A 174 13.78 -0.21 25.31
C ALA A 174 12.42 0.04 24.63
N HIS A 175 11.69 -1.05 24.39
CA HIS A 175 10.28 -1.06 24.00
C HIS A 175 9.93 -0.35 22.69
N GLY A 176 10.91 -0.12 21.80
CA GLY A 176 10.65 0.32 20.44
C GLY A 176 10.10 -0.82 19.58
N LEU A 177 9.14 -0.53 18.71
CA LEU A 177 8.66 -1.49 17.73
C LEU A 177 9.66 -1.67 16.60
N THR A 178 9.83 -2.91 16.14
CA THR A 178 10.61 -3.25 14.96
C THR A 178 9.95 -2.74 13.67
N ALA A 179 10.71 -2.67 12.58
CA ALA A 179 10.17 -2.25 11.28
C ALA A 179 8.99 -3.13 10.82
N ALA A 180 9.08 -4.45 11.01
CA ALA A 180 8.03 -5.39 10.65
C ALA A 180 6.75 -5.20 11.49
N GLU A 181 6.87 -4.98 12.80
CA GLU A 181 5.72 -4.72 13.68
C GLU A 181 4.99 -3.43 13.31
N ARG A 182 5.75 -2.35 13.03
CA ARG A 182 5.18 -1.06 12.60
C ARG A 182 4.38 -1.21 11.30
N GLU A 183 4.96 -1.91 10.32
CA GLU A 183 4.28 -2.13 9.04
C GLU A 183 3.05 -3.03 9.20
N ALA A 184 3.13 -4.07 10.03
CA ALA A 184 1.98 -4.92 10.35
C ALA A 184 0.83 -4.13 11.00
N ILE A 185 1.14 -3.18 11.89
CA ILE A 185 0.12 -2.31 12.51
C ILE A 185 -0.50 -1.37 11.47
N ARG A 186 0.32 -0.70 10.65
CA ARG A 186 -0.16 0.18 9.56
C ARG A 186 -1.09 -0.58 8.62
N PHE A 187 -0.67 -1.76 8.19
CA PHE A 187 -1.46 -2.62 7.33
C PHE A 187 -2.76 -3.09 8.00
N ARG A 188 -2.74 -3.46 9.29
CA ARG A 188 -3.94 -3.87 10.03
C ARG A 188 -4.96 -2.73 10.13
N VAL A 189 -4.51 -1.51 10.44
CA VAL A 189 -5.37 -0.31 10.49
C VAL A 189 -5.95 -0.03 9.11
N ALA A 190 -5.13 -0.04 8.06
CA ALA A 190 -5.57 0.19 6.69
C ALA A 190 -6.61 -0.86 6.23
N ARG A 191 -6.39 -2.15 6.52
CA ARG A 191 -7.37 -3.20 6.23
C ARG A 191 -8.68 -3.01 6.99
N GLY A 192 -8.62 -2.62 8.26
CA GLY A 192 -9.83 -2.34 9.06
C GLY A 192 -10.68 -1.22 8.45
N LEU A 193 -10.02 -0.18 7.93
CA LEU A 193 -10.65 0.96 7.24
C LEU A 193 -11.26 0.60 5.89
N VAL A 194 -10.65 -0.29 5.11
CA VAL A 194 -11.21 -0.75 3.82
C VAL A 194 -12.35 -1.75 4.02
N GLY A 195 -12.26 -2.60 5.05
CA GLY A 195 -13.22 -3.68 5.30
C GLY A 195 -14.53 -3.26 5.97
N THR A 196 -14.63 -2.03 6.49
CA THR A 196 -15.79 -1.56 7.24
C THR A 196 -16.40 -0.32 6.57
N PRO A 197 -17.62 -0.40 6.00
CA PRO A 197 -18.29 0.77 5.46
C PRO A 197 -18.69 1.76 6.58
N GLY A 198 -18.16 2.99 6.52
CA GLY A 198 -18.62 4.14 7.34
C GLY A 198 -17.79 4.46 8.59
N GLU A 199 -17.76 5.76 8.92
CA GLU A 199 -17.12 6.49 10.07
C GLU A 199 -15.76 7.17 9.83
N ALA A 200 -14.93 6.73 8.89
CA ALA A 200 -13.62 7.37 8.67
C ALA A 200 -13.67 8.55 7.68
N PRO A 201 -12.96 9.66 7.95
CA PRO A 201 -12.78 10.76 7.00
C PRO A 201 -12.24 10.29 5.64
N ASP A 202 -12.54 11.02 4.58
CA ASP A 202 -12.10 10.68 3.22
C ASP A 202 -10.57 10.59 3.11
N GLY A 203 -9.83 11.42 3.83
CA GLY A 203 -8.36 11.37 3.89
C GLY A 203 -7.84 10.03 4.39
N TRP A 204 -8.44 9.49 5.46
CA TRP A 204 -8.12 8.17 6.02
C TRP A 204 -8.51 7.02 5.09
N ARG A 205 -9.64 7.14 4.38
CA ARG A 205 -10.03 6.14 3.36
C ARG A 205 -9.04 6.11 2.21
N ARG A 206 -8.67 7.27 1.65
CA ARG A 206 -7.64 7.36 0.61
C ARG A 206 -6.28 6.83 1.08
N TRP A 207 -5.90 7.14 2.32
CA TRP A 207 -4.67 6.61 2.91
C TRP A 207 -4.73 5.07 3.02
N ALA A 208 -5.82 4.52 3.54
CA ALA A 208 -5.99 3.09 3.71
C ALA A 208 -6.00 2.35 2.37
N GLU A 209 -6.69 2.90 1.36
CA GLU A 209 -6.65 2.40 0.00
C GLU A 209 -5.23 2.39 -0.56
N ARG A 210 -4.43 3.44 -0.36
CA ARG A 210 -3.02 3.47 -0.79
C ARG A 210 -2.13 2.48 -0.05
N VAL A 211 -2.38 2.22 1.23
CA VAL A 211 -1.59 1.25 2.01
C VAL A 211 -1.94 -0.18 1.62
N VAL A 212 -3.23 -0.50 1.47
CA VAL A 212 -3.69 -1.85 1.06
C VAL A 212 -3.48 -2.08 -0.43
N HIS A 213 -3.64 -1.04 -1.24
CA HIS A 213 -3.52 -1.04 -2.69
C HIS A 213 -2.57 0.06 -3.14
N PRO A 214 -1.25 -0.07 -2.89
CA PRO A 214 -0.30 0.90 -3.40
C PRO A 214 -0.49 1.03 -4.93
N PRO A 215 -0.52 2.25 -5.47
CA PRO A 215 -0.56 2.46 -6.91
C PRO A 215 0.74 1.90 -7.47
N GLN A 216 0.63 0.75 -8.11
CA GLN A 216 1.76 0.03 -8.69
C GLN A 216 1.73 0.28 -10.20
N PRO A 217 2.60 1.13 -10.77
CA PRO A 217 2.62 1.40 -12.21
C PRO A 217 2.79 0.12 -13.05
N TRP A 218 3.42 -0.89 -12.47
CA TRP A 218 3.60 -2.18 -13.10
C TRP A 218 2.30 -3.01 -13.16
N ARG A 219 1.27 -2.72 -12.37
CA ARG A 219 -0.08 -3.31 -12.53
C ARG A 219 -0.74 -2.88 -13.82
N ASP A 220 -0.58 -1.62 -14.20
CA ASP A 220 -1.06 -1.11 -15.48
C ASP A 220 -0.26 -1.71 -16.63
N LEU A 221 1.05 -1.90 -16.46
CA LEU A 221 1.91 -2.58 -17.43
C LEU A 221 1.59 -4.07 -17.56
N LEU A 222 1.31 -4.77 -16.45
CA LEU A 222 0.90 -6.17 -16.40
C LEU A 222 -0.49 -6.33 -17.00
N GLY A 223 -1.44 -5.49 -16.61
CA GLY A 223 -2.78 -5.44 -17.19
C GLY A 223 -2.76 -5.10 -18.67
N ALA A 224 -1.92 -4.16 -19.11
CA ALA A 224 -1.73 -3.84 -20.53
C ALA A 224 -1.04 -4.99 -21.28
N ALA A 225 -0.08 -5.68 -20.66
CA ALA A 225 0.56 -6.85 -21.23
C ALA A 225 -0.44 -8.00 -21.41
N VAL A 226 -1.28 -8.27 -20.41
CA VAL A 226 -2.34 -9.29 -20.45
C VAL A 226 -3.41 -8.91 -21.48
N ARG A 227 -3.88 -7.64 -21.50
CA ARG A 227 -4.84 -7.16 -22.51
C ARG A 227 -4.26 -7.26 -23.91
N SER A 228 -3.02 -6.79 -24.14
CA SER A 228 -2.34 -6.90 -25.43
C SER A 228 -2.17 -8.36 -25.86
N ALA A 229 -1.80 -9.24 -24.93
CA ALA A 229 -1.69 -10.67 -25.18
C ALA A 229 -3.04 -11.29 -25.58
N ALA A 230 -4.13 -10.85 -24.93
CA ALA A 230 -5.49 -11.31 -25.17
C ALA A 230 -6.20 -10.76 -26.41
N THR A 231 -5.86 -9.55 -26.87
CA THR A 231 -6.59 -8.84 -27.93
C THR A 231 -5.87 -8.85 -29.29
N THR A 232 -4.81 -9.63 -29.44
CA THR A 232 -4.10 -9.74 -30.72
C THR A 232 -4.77 -10.78 -31.62
N ALA A 233 -4.71 -10.56 -32.94
CA ALA A 233 -5.27 -11.44 -33.96
C ALA A 233 -4.98 -12.93 -33.69
N GLY A 234 -6.03 -13.74 -33.74
CA GLY A 234 -5.98 -15.19 -33.51
C GLY A 234 -6.39 -15.65 -32.10
N VAL A 235 -6.52 -14.76 -31.11
CA VAL A 235 -7.04 -15.09 -29.77
C VAL A 235 -8.51 -14.67 -29.67
N GLY A 236 -9.40 -15.64 -29.48
CA GLY A 236 -10.81 -15.40 -29.27
C GLY A 236 -11.56 -14.75 -30.43
N GLU A 237 -10.98 -14.70 -31.64
CA GLU A 237 -11.60 -14.17 -32.85
C GLU A 237 -12.09 -15.33 -33.73
N ASP A 238 -13.21 -15.92 -33.36
CA ASP A 238 -13.88 -16.91 -34.20
C ASP A 238 -14.96 -16.24 -35.04
N TYR A 239 -14.84 -16.39 -36.36
CA TYR A 239 -15.91 -16.10 -37.28
C TYR A 239 -16.96 -17.22 -37.21
N THR A 240 -18.19 -16.88 -36.84
CA THR A 240 -19.29 -17.85 -36.75
C THR A 240 -20.43 -17.50 -37.71
N TYR A 241 -21.04 -18.53 -38.30
CA TYR A 241 -22.24 -18.41 -39.14
C TYR A 241 -23.53 -18.65 -38.35
N GLN A 242 -23.46 -18.95 -37.04
CA GLN A 242 -24.63 -19.27 -36.21
C GLN A 242 -25.59 -18.09 -36.03
N ARG A 243 -25.10 -16.85 -36.14
CA ARG A 243 -25.93 -15.65 -36.10
C ARG A 243 -25.42 -14.67 -37.16
N PRO A 244 -26.27 -14.26 -38.13
CA PRO A 244 -25.85 -13.33 -39.18
C PRO A 244 -25.29 -12.04 -38.60
N ALA A 245 -24.19 -11.54 -39.16
CA ALA A 245 -23.62 -10.26 -38.77
C ALA A 245 -24.65 -9.13 -38.98
N ARG A 246 -24.73 -8.14 -38.07
CA ARG A 246 -25.66 -7.00 -38.21
C ARG A 246 -25.49 -6.24 -39.54
N ARG A 247 -24.29 -6.27 -40.12
CA ARG A 247 -23.97 -5.66 -41.42
C ARG A 247 -24.42 -6.49 -42.62
N ALA A 248 -24.90 -7.72 -42.41
CA ALA A 248 -25.46 -8.57 -43.47
C ALA A 248 -26.69 -7.94 -44.13
N ALA A 249 -27.37 -7.01 -43.46
CA ALA A 249 -28.44 -6.21 -44.05
C ALA A 249 -28.00 -5.38 -45.27
N GLY A 250 -26.70 -5.05 -45.39
CA GLY A 250 -26.15 -4.31 -46.53
C GLY A 250 -25.69 -5.17 -47.71
N VAL A 251 -25.74 -6.51 -47.60
CA VAL A 251 -25.30 -7.44 -48.66
C VAL A 251 -26.33 -8.58 -48.79
N PRO A 252 -27.45 -8.34 -49.50
CA PRO A 252 -28.51 -9.34 -49.66
C PRO A 252 -28.00 -10.61 -50.36
N GLY A 253 -28.41 -11.78 -49.86
CA GLY A 253 -28.07 -13.08 -50.45
C GLY A 253 -26.74 -13.68 -50.01
N VAL A 254 -25.95 -12.99 -49.19
CA VAL A 254 -24.67 -13.50 -48.66
C VAL A 254 -24.74 -13.65 -47.14
N VAL A 255 -24.51 -14.87 -46.63
CA VAL A 255 -24.38 -15.10 -45.18
C VAL A 255 -22.99 -14.67 -44.75
N LEU A 256 -22.86 -13.47 -44.18
CA LEU A 256 -21.59 -12.99 -43.64
C LEU A 256 -21.31 -13.59 -42.27
N PRO A 257 -20.08 -14.07 -42.01
CA PRO A 257 -19.70 -14.52 -40.68
C PRO A 257 -19.71 -13.36 -39.68
N ALA A 258 -20.21 -13.61 -38.48
CA ALA A 258 -20.14 -12.68 -37.36
C ALA A 258 -18.86 -12.94 -36.55
N LEU A 259 -18.08 -11.89 -36.27
CA LEU A 259 -16.97 -11.96 -35.34
C LEU A 259 -17.50 -12.21 -33.93
N ARG A 260 -17.27 -13.39 -33.37
CA ARG A 260 -17.50 -13.65 -31.95
C ARG A 260 -16.20 -13.52 -31.19
N ARG A 261 -16.14 -12.49 -30.34
CA ARG A 261 -15.07 -12.30 -29.36
C ARG A 261 -15.30 -13.25 -28.19
N ARG A 262 -14.48 -14.29 -28.06
CA ARG A 262 -14.40 -15.07 -26.82
C ARG A 262 -13.48 -14.35 -25.84
N PRO A 263 -13.84 -14.27 -24.55
CA PRO A 263 -12.87 -13.86 -23.53
C PRO A 263 -11.57 -14.66 -23.61
N PRO A 264 -10.40 -14.04 -23.42
CA PRO A 264 -9.16 -14.77 -23.19
C PRO A 264 -9.25 -15.53 -21.86
N THR A 265 -8.64 -16.71 -21.83
CA THR A 265 -8.38 -17.50 -20.62
C THR A 265 -6.95 -17.27 -20.14
N VAL A 266 -6.79 -17.05 -18.84
CA VAL A 266 -5.48 -16.71 -18.25
C VAL A 266 -5.12 -17.75 -17.19
N CYS A 267 -3.90 -18.27 -17.26
CA CYS A 267 -3.32 -19.12 -16.21
C CYS A 267 -2.22 -18.35 -15.49
N VAL A 268 -2.33 -18.19 -14.17
CA VAL A 268 -1.33 -17.55 -13.33
C VAL A 268 -0.55 -18.61 -12.57
N VAL A 269 0.76 -18.64 -12.74
CA VAL A 269 1.70 -19.50 -12.02
C VAL A 269 2.40 -18.63 -10.97
N VAL A 270 2.18 -18.91 -9.70
CA VAL A 270 2.82 -18.22 -8.57
C VAL A 270 3.96 -19.10 -8.07
N ASP A 271 5.16 -18.55 -8.09
CA ASP A 271 6.33 -19.18 -7.50
C ASP A 271 6.21 -19.14 -5.96
N THR A 272 6.20 -20.32 -5.35
CA THR A 272 6.14 -20.52 -3.90
C THR A 272 7.39 -21.21 -3.37
N SER A 273 8.50 -21.11 -4.11
CA SER A 273 9.78 -21.66 -3.68
C SER A 273 10.37 -20.90 -2.50
N GLY A 274 11.30 -21.54 -1.78
CA GLY A 274 11.88 -20.98 -0.56
C GLY A 274 12.67 -19.67 -0.73
N SER A 275 12.95 -19.22 -1.96
CA SER A 275 13.55 -17.90 -2.21
C SER A 275 12.53 -16.77 -2.20
N VAL A 276 11.24 -17.05 -2.36
CA VAL A 276 10.17 -16.06 -2.37
C VAL A 276 9.72 -15.76 -0.94
N ALA A 277 9.83 -14.51 -0.51
CA ALA A 277 9.46 -14.09 0.83
C ALA A 277 7.95 -13.86 0.99
N ASP A 278 7.43 -13.90 2.23
CA ASP A 278 6.01 -13.75 2.52
C ASP A 278 5.39 -12.45 1.98
N HIS A 279 6.14 -11.35 1.97
CA HIS A 279 5.68 -10.08 1.40
C HIS A 279 5.55 -10.13 -0.13
N GLU A 280 6.39 -10.92 -0.81
CA GLU A 280 6.34 -11.15 -2.25
C GLU A 280 5.14 -12.04 -2.61
N LEU A 281 4.85 -13.06 -1.79
CA LEU A 281 3.63 -13.86 -1.90
C LEU A 281 2.37 -13.02 -1.67
N GLY A 282 2.39 -12.14 -0.67
CA GLY A 282 1.31 -11.18 -0.43
C GLY A 282 1.09 -10.24 -1.62
N SER A 283 2.17 -9.74 -2.21
CA SER A 283 2.12 -8.95 -3.46
C SER A 283 1.52 -9.77 -4.61
N ALA A 284 1.94 -11.02 -4.78
CA ALA A 284 1.45 -11.92 -5.82
C ALA A 284 -0.06 -12.15 -5.75
N LEU A 285 -0.62 -12.34 -4.55
CA LEU A 285 -2.06 -12.49 -4.36
C LEU A 285 -2.84 -11.25 -4.79
N LEU A 286 -2.34 -10.05 -4.47
CA LEU A 286 -2.95 -8.81 -4.91
C LEU A 286 -2.89 -8.66 -6.44
N GLU A 287 -1.88 -9.23 -7.11
CA GLU A 287 -1.78 -9.26 -8.57
C GLU A 287 -2.76 -10.17 -9.24
N VAL A 288 -2.95 -11.36 -8.68
CA VAL A 288 -4.01 -12.26 -9.16
C VAL A 288 -5.36 -11.54 -9.13
N ALA A 289 -5.66 -10.82 -8.05
CA ALA A 289 -6.89 -10.03 -7.94
C ALA A 289 -6.95 -8.89 -8.98
N ALA A 290 -5.83 -8.21 -9.24
CA ALA A 290 -5.74 -7.16 -10.26
C ALA A 290 -5.94 -7.69 -11.69
N ILE A 291 -5.36 -8.85 -12.01
CA ILE A 291 -5.56 -9.54 -13.29
C ILE A 291 -7.05 -9.88 -13.48
N GLY A 292 -7.71 -10.41 -12.44
CA GLY A 292 -9.15 -10.68 -12.47
C GLY A 292 -10.00 -9.43 -12.78
N ARG A 293 -9.65 -8.28 -12.20
CA ARG A 293 -10.30 -6.98 -12.53
C ARG A 293 -10.03 -6.56 -13.97
N ALA A 294 -8.80 -6.70 -14.45
CA ALA A 294 -8.41 -6.33 -15.82
C ALA A 294 -9.14 -7.13 -16.91
N LEU A 295 -9.63 -8.33 -16.59
CA LEU A 295 -10.45 -9.18 -17.46
C LEU A 295 -11.96 -8.88 -17.37
N GLY A 296 -12.33 -7.70 -16.87
CA GLY A 296 -13.72 -7.26 -16.72
C GLY A 296 -14.43 -7.94 -15.55
N GLY A 297 -13.69 -8.35 -14.52
CA GLY A 297 -14.25 -9.00 -13.32
C GLY A 297 -14.67 -10.46 -13.50
N ARG A 298 -14.44 -11.06 -14.67
CA ARG A 298 -14.74 -12.47 -14.96
C ARG A 298 -13.68 -13.40 -14.40
N ARG A 299 -13.79 -13.66 -13.09
CA ARG A 299 -12.84 -14.48 -12.31
C ARG A 299 -12.78 -15.94 -12.76
N ASP A 300 -13.85 -16.44 -13.38
CA ASP A 300 -13.93 -17.79 -13.95
C ASP A 300 -12.95 -18.02 -15.11
N LEU A 301 -12.39 -16.96 -15.71
CA LEU A 301 -11.40 -17.05 -16.77
C LEU A 301 -9.96 -17.13 -16.26
N VAL A 302 -9.76 -17.01 -14.95
CA VAL A 302 -8.44 -17.04 -14.31
C VAL A 302 -8.27 -18.35 -13.55
N THR A 303 -7.23 -19.09 -13.91
CA THR A 303 -6.75 -20.26 -13.16
C THR A 303 -5.46 -19.88 -12.45
N VAL A 304 -5.33 -20.21 -11.17
CA VAL A 304 -4.14 -19.91 -10.36
C VAL A 304 -3.49 -21.22 -9.94
N MET A 305 -2.17 -21.29 -10.04
CA MET A 305 -1.36 -22.45 -9.68
C MET A 305 -0.22 -22.00 -8.79
N SER A 306 0.05 -22.72 -7.68
CA SER A 306 1.31 -22.59 -6.95
C SER A 306 2.35 -23.58 -7.47
N CYS A 307 3.59 -23.13 -7.61
CA CYS A 307 4.69 -23.93 -8.14
C CYS A 307 5.94 -23.73 -7.29
N ASP A 308 6.49 -24.82 -6.76
CA ASP A 308 7.83 -24.88 -6.19
C ASP A 308 8.67 -25.92 -6.96
N ALA A 309 8.97 -27.07 -6.36
CA ALA A 309 9.60 -28.21 -7.01
C ALA A 309 8.57 -29.07 -7.77
N ALA A 310 7.29 -28.93 -7.40
CA ALA A 310 6.15 -29.49 -8.11
C ALA A 310 4.98 -28.50 -8.08
N VAL A 311 3.93 -28.77 -8.86
CA VAL A 311 2.70 -27.96 -8.82
C VAL A 311 1.84 -28.44 -7.66
N SER A 312 1.69 -27.60 -6.64
CA SER A 312 1.21 -28.03 -5.32
C SER A 312 -0.23 -27.60 -5.01
N ALA A 313 -0.79 -26.63 -5.75
CA ALA A 313 -2.21 -26.30 -5.72
C ALA A 313 -2.69 -25.74 -7.06
N VAL A 314 -3.86 -26.20 -7.53
CA VAL A 314 -4.53 -25.69 -8.74
C VAL A 314 -5.94 -25.25 -8.37
N GLY A 315 -6.17 -23.94 -8.30
CA GLY A 315 -7.47 -23.35 -7.99
C GLY A 315 -7.99 -22.52 -9.16
N ARG A 316 -9.28 -22.64 -9.49
CA ARG A 316 -9.96 -21.63 -10.31
C ARG A 316 -10.27 -20.45 -9.40
N LEU A 317 -10.01 -19.21 -9.82
CA LEU A 317 -10.27 -18.05 -8.98
C LEU A 317 -11.80 -17.87 -8.83
N CYS A 318 -12.40 -18.49 -7.82
CA CYS A 318 -13.82 -18.34 -7.51
C CYS A 318 -14.05 -17.36 -6.35
N ARG A 319 -13.10 -17.26 -5.41
CA ARG A 319 -13.04 -16.30 -4.30
C ARG A 319 -11.59 -15.90 -4.01
N GLU A 320 -11.37 -14.73 -3.41
CA GLU A 320 -10.03 -14.24 -3.03
C GLU A 320 -9.42 -15.05 -1.87
N GLU A 321 -10.26 -15.72 -1.07
CA GLU A 321 -9.85 -16.46 0.12
C GLU A 321 -9.34 -17.90 -0.14
N ASP A 322 -9.45 -18.44 -1.36
CA ASP A 322 -9.20 -19.86 -1.67
C ASP A 322 -7.94 -20.10 -2.54
N ILE A 323 -6.86 -19.35 -2.32
CA ILE A 323 -5.57 -19.66 -2.95
C ILE A 323 -4.67 -20.34 -1.90
N PRO A 324 -4.72 -21.67 -1.74
CA PRO A 324 -3.77 -22.37 -0.89
C PRO A 324 -2.38 -22.29 -1.54
N LEU A 325 -1.56 -21.35 -1.07
CA LEU A 325 -0.14 -21.30 -1.40
C LEU A 325 0.58 -22.32 -0.51
N VAL A 326 0.70 -23.55 -1.01
CA VAL A 326 1.50 -24.60 -0.39
C VAL A 326 2.84 -24.65 -1.11
N GLY A 327 3.96 -24.47 -0.39
CA GLY A 327 5.30 -24.49 -0.96
C GLY A 327 6.42 -24.34 0.09
N GLY A 328 7.66 -24.35 -0.38
CA GLY A 328 8.89 -24.22 0.42
C GLY A 328 10.07 -25.07 -0.06
N GLY A 329 9.90 -25.82 -1.16
CA GLY A 329 10.96 -26.60 -1.80
C GLY A 329 11.87 -25.78 -2.74
N GLY A 330 12.62 -26.50 -3.59
CA GLY A 330 13.34 -25.90 -4.72
C GLY A 330 12.40 -25.30 -5.78
N THR A 331 12.95 -24.73 -6.85
CA THR A 331 12.16 -24.04 -7.90
C THR A 331 12.36 -24.72 -9.25
N ASP A 332 11.28 -25.21 -9.86
CA ASP A 332 11.27 -25.61 -11.27
C ASP A 332 10.00 -25.16 -11.99
N LEU A 333 10.02 -23.93 -12.51
CA LEU A 333 8.89 -23.39 -13.27
C LEU A 333 8.62 -24.14 -14.58
N ARG A 334 9.49 -25.02 -15.07
CA ARG A 334 9.17 -25.85 -16.25
C ARG A 334 7.94 -26.73 -15.99
N GLU A 335 7.81 -27.26 -14.77
CA GLU A 335 6.64 -28.03 -14.34
C GLU A 335 5.38 -27.15 -14.26
N GLY A 336 5.51 -25.94 -13.72
CA GLY A 336 4.42 -24.95 -13.70
C GLY A 336 3.91 -24.59 -15.09
N PHE A 337 4.82 -24.38 -16.06
CA PHE A 337 4.46 -24.13 -17.46
C PHE A 337 3.80 -25.36 -18.12
N ALA A 338 4.31 -26.56 -17.87
CA ALA A 338 3.72 -27.79 -18.40
C ALA A 338 2.29 -27.99 -17.88
N ALA A 339 2.05 -27.75 -16.59
CA ALA A 339 0.71 -27.81 -15.99
C ALA A 339 -0.22 -26.72 -16.54
N ALA A 340 0.27 -25.49 -16.68
CA ALA A 340 -0.50 -24.40 -17.27
C ALA A 340 -0.91 -24.71 -18.71
N LEU A 341 0.01 -25.20 -19.55
CA LEU A 341 -0.26 -25.52 -20.95
C LEU A 341 -1.31 -26.62 -21.15
N LYS A 342 -1.44 -27.58 -20.22
CA LYS A 342 -2.51 -28.59 -20.25
C LYS A 342 -3.91 -27.97 -20.20
N ARG A 343 -4.05 -26.77 -19.63
CA ARG A 343 -5.31 -26.01 -19.57
C ARG A 343 -5.60 -25.20 -20.84
N ARG A 344 -4.67 -25.19 -21.79
CA ARG A 344 -4.75 -24.42 -23.04
C ARG A 344 -5.11 -22.93 -22.83
N PRO A 345 -4.41 -22.21 -21.94
CA PRO A 345 -4.66 -20.80 -21.73
C PRO A 345 -4.22 -19.97 -22.94
N ASP A 346 -4.86 -18.83 -23.16
CA ASP A 346 -4.42 -17.85 -24.15
C ASP A 346 -3.19 -17.08 -23.66
N VAL A 347 -3.13 -16.85 -22.34
CA VAL A 347 -2.04 -16.13 -21.66
C VAL A 347 -1.59 -16.88 -20.41
N ILE A 348 -0.28 -17.05 -20.24
CA ILE A 348 0.35 -17.48 -19.00
C ILE A 348 0.98 -16.24 -18.34
N VAL A 349 0.67 -16.02 -17.06
CA VAL A 349 1.33 -15.04 -16.21
C VAL A 349 2.12 -15.78 -15.16
N THR A 350 3.40 -15.45 -14.99
CA THR A 350 4.27 -16.10 -14.01
C THR A 350 4.81 -15.07 -13.04
N LEU A 351 4.57 -15.24 -11.73
CA LEU A 351 5.05 -14.34 -10.67
C LEU A 351 6.19 -15.03 -9.93
N THR A 352 7.40 -14.50 -10.00
CA THR A 352 8.62 -15.15 -9.49
C THR A 352 9.73 -14.14 -9.22
N ASP A 353 10.73 -14.52 -8.40
CA ASP A 353 12.00 -13.79 -8.29
C ASP A 353 12.99 -14.14 -9.42
N GLY A 354 12.60 -15.10 -10.27
CA GLY A 354 13.27 -15.57 -11.47
C GLY A 354 14.45 -16.51 -11.22
N GLN A 355 14.66 -16.97 -9.99
CA GLN A 355 15.70 -17.98 -9.66
C GLN A 355 15.22 -19.40 -9.97
N THR A 356 14.94 -19.66 -11.25
CA THR A 356 14.36 -20.92 -11.72
C THR A 356 14.92 -21.33 -13.08
N PRO A 357 15.02 -22.63 -13.38
CA PRO A 357 15.12 -23.07 -14.77
C PRO A 357 13.84 -22.67 -15.53
N TRP A 358 14.03 -22.10 -16.72
CA TRP A 358 12.96 -21.74 -17.65
C TRP A 358 12.75 -22.83 -18.72
N PRO A 359 11.57 -22.90 -19.35
CA PRO A 359 11.39 -23.73 -20.55
C PRO A 359 12.40 -23.35 -21.64
N SER A 360 13.06 -24.34 -22.23
CA SER A 360 14.02 -24.14 -23.32
C SER A 360 13.35 -23.73 -24.64
N THR A 361 12.07 -24.07 -24.81
CA THR A 361 11.27 -23.72 -25.97
C THR A 361 10.18 -22.72 -25.61
N ARG A 362 9.85 -21.83 -26.55
CA ARG A 362 8.77 -20.86 -26.37
C ARG A 362 7.43 -21.60 -26.22
N PRO A 363 6.67 -21.36 -25.13
CA PRO A 363 5.32 -21.90 -24.97
C PRO A 363 4.36 -21.43 -26.07
N ALA A 364 3.38 -22.26 -26.41
CA ALA A 364 2.34 -21.89 -27.37
C ALA A 364 1.47 -20.73 -26.87
N ALA A 365 1.24 -20.68 -25.54
CA ALA A 365 0.57 -19.57 -24.89
C ALA A 365 1.51 -18.37 -24.74
N ARG A 366 0.96 -17.17 -24.87
CA ARG A 366 1.73 -15.93 -24.66
C ARG A 366 2.11 -15.82 -23.20
N THR A 367 3.33 -15.40 -22.91
CA THR A 367 3.84 -15.41 -21.55
C THR A 367 4.22 -14.01 -21.08
N VAL A 368 3.74 -13.66 -19.89
CA VAL A 368 4.12 -12.46 -19.15
C VAL A 368 4.78 -12.87 -17.83
N ILE A 369 5.97 -12.34 -17.55
CA ILE A 369 6.71 -12.61 -16.31
C ILE A 369 6.62 -11.38 -15.43
N GLY A 370 6.00 -11.52 -14.27
CA GLY A 370 6.07 -10.59 -13.16
C GLY A 370 7.27 -10.91 -12.29
N LEU A 371 8.36 -10.14 -12.45
CA LEU A 371 9.63 -10.39 -11.77
C LEU A 371 9.73 -9.55 -10.49
N PHE A 372 9.80 -10.18 -9.32
CA PHE A 372 9.98 -9.45 -8.06
C PHE A 372 11.31 -8.69 -8.04
N SER A 373 11.28 -7.45 -7.53
CA SER A 373 12.43 -6.56 -7.48
C SER A 373 13.45 -7.07 -6.47
N ARG A 374 14.70 -7.24 -6.91
CA ARG A 374 15.83 -7.64 -6.06
C ARG A 374 16.91 -6.55 -6.07
N PRO A 375 17.64 -6.32 -4.96
CA PRO A 375 18.82 -5.47 -4.95
C PRO A 375 19.85 -5.98 -5.98
N ALA A 376 20.47 -5.06 -6.72
CA ALA A 376 21.18 -5.22 -8.00
C ALA A 376 22.40 -6.19 -8.06
N ARG A 377 22.55 -7.15 -7.13
CA ARG A 377 23.73 -8.03 -7.03
C ARG A 377 23.60 -9.39 -7.72
N ARG A 378 22.42 -9.77 -8.23
CA ARG A 378 22.25 -10.97 -9.07
C ARG A 378 21.49 -10.60 -10.34
N TRP A 379 22.16 -10.71 -11.49
CA TRP A 379 21.49 -10.69 -12.79
C TRP A 379 20.68 -11.98 -12.92
N VAL A 380 19.37 -11.83 -13.07
CA VAL A 380 18.47 -12.95 -13.35
C VAL A 380 18.18 -12.96 -14.84
N GLU A 381 18.64 -14.00 -15.52
CA GLU A 381 18.40 -14.17 -16.96
C GLU A 381 16.96 -14.59 -17.19
N THR A 382 16.21 -13.77 -17.92
CA THR A 382 14.81 -14.04 -18.27
C THR A 382 14.71 -14.39 -19.75
N PRO A 383 13.80 -15.30 -20.14
CA PRO A 383 13.73 -15.75 -21.52
C PRO A 383 13.32 -14.62 -22.48
N PRO A 384 13.98 -14.48 -23.65
CA PRO A 384 13.72 -13.39 -24.60
C PRO A 384 12.34 -13.47 -25.26
N TRP A 385 11.68 -14.63 -25.18
CA TRP A 385 10.35 -14.86 -25.74
C TRP A 385 9.21 -14.41 -24.83
N ALA A 386 9.49 -14.02 -23.59
CA ALA A 386 8.50 -13.56 -22.62
C ALA A 386 8.52 -12.04 -22.46
N ARG A 387 7.36 -11.45 -22.18
CA ARG A 387 7.29 -10.04 -21.78
C ARG A 387 7.52 -9.92 -20.28
N VAL A 388 8.56 -9.21 -19.88
CA VAL A 388 8.92 -9.03 -18.46
C VAL A 388 8.38 -7.72 -17.93
N VAL A 389 7.77 -7.78 -16.75
CA VAL A 389 7.29 -6.64 -15.97
C VAL A 389 7.89 -6.77 -14.57
N ARG A 390 8.62 -5.75 -14.11
CA ARG A 390 9.19 -5.74 -12.76
C ARG A 390 8.11 -5.39 -11.73
N ILE A 391 8.06 -6.17 -10.66
CA ILE A 391 7.12 -6.10 -9.56
C ILE A 391 7.88 -5.62 -8.32
N GLY A 392 7.54 -4.46 -7.79
CA GLY A 392 8.21 -3.90 -6.61
C GLY A 392 7.74 -2.51 -6.29
#